data_AF-A0AA96G3Y5-F1
#
_entry.id   AF-A0AA96G3Y5-F1
#
_cell.length_a   1.000
_cell.length_b   1.000
_cell.length_c   1.000
_cell.angle_alpha   90.00
_cell.angle_beta   90.00
_cell.angle_gamma   90.00
#
_symmetry.space_group_name_H-M   'P 1'
#
loop_
_entity.id
_entity.type
_entity.pdbx_description
1 polymer ?
#
loop_
_entity_poly.entity_id
_entity_poly.type
_entity_poly.pdbx_seq_one_letter_code
_entity_poly.pdbx_strand_id
1 'polypeptide(L)'
;MPSLRQPVGPLPASIYWRRRLVVAVAVAAVIALVYWLMSDQGGGDGGSAGKAAQAAPSQTPVQAITPGASPSGPANNSRPGSGGSGGGSTGGGAVSGSGGGDVSLSTGGTSGGGANPAPTGGGATGGGAAAGGTSGAGGATGGTGGGAGGTGGTPPVNTSEVMALPVCVSSQVTLELAGAQNAYQPKDKPKLALTVHNASGANCRVDLGRTASAITVTASNGDRIWSSGDCPQDRGSSWVQIPANGSLTETFTWDRVRSKPQCATADPAPAPAGNYLVVAELTGLSGGQASARSSIRLEN
;
A
#
# COMPACT_ATOMS: atom_id res chain seq x y z
N MET A 1 -5.62 -51.05 2.65
CA MET A 1 -5.10 -49.77 2.11
C MET A 1 -6.21 -49.03 1.36
N PRO A 2 -6.91 -48.10 2.02
CA PRO A 2 -7.57 -47.00 1.30
C PRO A 2 -7.36 -45.68 2.04
N SER A 3 -6.34 -44.91 1.68
CA SER A 3 -5.97 -43.68 2.40
C SER A 3 -5.43 -42.58 1.49
N LEU A 4 -6.11 -42.27 0.38
CA LEU A 4 -5.71 -41.18 -0.53
C LEU A 4 -6.87 -40.38 -1.18
N ARG A 5 -8.13 -40.55 -0.76
CA ARG A 5 -9.28 -39.88 -1.42
C ARG A 5 -10.22 -39.06 -0.52
N GLN A 6 -9.82 -38.71 0.71
CA GLN A 6 -10.60 -37.79 1.55
C GLN A 6 -9.70 -36.79 2.29
N PRO A 7 -9.58 -35.53 1.82
CA PRO A 7 -9.13 -34.45 2.67
C PRO A 7 -10.31 -33.96 3.52
N VAL A 8 -10.16 -34.08 4.84
CA VAL A 8 -11.02 -33.45 5.84
C VAL A 8 -10.45 -32.07 6.19
N GLY A 9 -11.24 -31.03 5.96
CA GLY A 9 -10.96 -29.65 6.37
C GLY A 9 -12.21 -28.79 6.18
N PRO A 10 -12.57 -27.89 7.12
CA PRO A 10 -13.84 -27.15 7.08
C PRO A 10 -13.82 -25.91 6.16
N LEU A 11 -13.15 -25.99 5.01
CA LEU A 11 -13.21 -24.97 3.95
C LEU A 11 -13.72 -25.64 2.65
N PRO A 12 -14.59 -24.96 1.88
CA PRO A 12 -15.44 -25.60 0.89
C PRO A 12 -14.62 -26.33 -0.18
N ALA A 13 -14.85 -27.64 -0.31
CA ALA A 13 -14.24 -28.54 -1.30
C ALA A 13 -14.35 -28.05 -2.76
N SER A 14 -15.27 -27.12 -3.03
CA SER A 14 -15.51 -26.52 -4.33
C SER A 14 -14.34 -25.67 -4.85
N ILE A 15 -13.56 -25.00 -3.99
CA ILE A 15 -12.46 -24.12 -4.44
C ILE A 15 -11.25 -24.94 -4.93
N TYR A 16 -10.95 -26.05 -4.25
CA TYR A 16 -9.90 -26.97 -4.67
C TYR A 16 -10.23 -27.67 -6.00
N TRP A 17 -11.47 -28.12 -6.17
CA TRP A 17 -11.92 -28.70 -7.43
C TRP A 17 -11.94 -27.68 -8.57
N ARG A 18 -12.35 -26.42 -8.31
CA ARG A 18 -12.31 -25.35 -9.32
C ARG A 18 -10.90 -25.05 -9.80
N ARG A 19 -9.92 -24.91 -8.91
CA ARG A 19 -8.52 -24.69 -9.29
C ARG A 19 -7.94 -25.88 -10.05
N ARG A 20 -8.27 -27.11 -9.64
CA ARG A 20 -7.81 -28.33 -10.34
C ARG A 20 -8.47 -28.53 -11.70
N LEU A 21 -9.74 -28.14 -11.88
CA LEU A 21 -10.42 -28.13 -13.17
C LEU A 21 -9.80 -27.11 -14.13
N VAL A 22 -9.53 -25.89 -13.65
CA VAL A 22 -8.87 -24.84 -14.46
C VAL A 22 -7.50 -25.30 -14.94
N VAL A 23 -6.70 -25.92 -14.06
CA VAL A 23 -5.40 -26.49 -14.45
C VAL A 23 -5.55 -27.62 -15.47
N ALA A 24 -6.52 -28.52 -15.28
CA ALA A 24 -6.76 -29.62 -16.22
C ALA A 24 -7.18 -29.13 -17.62
N VAL A 25 -8.04 -28.11 -17.70
CA VAL A 25 -8.46 -27.49 -18.96
C VAL A 25 -7.30 -26.77 -19.65
N ALA A 26 -6.48 -26.03 -18.89
CA ALA A 26 -5.30 -25.36 -19.44
C ALA A 26 -4.29 -26.37 -20.03
N VAL A 27 -4.04 -27.49 -19.33
CA VAL A 27 -3.16 -28.56 -19.83
C VAL A 27 -3.75 -29.20 -21.09
N ALA A 28 -5.05 -29.48 -21.12
CA ALA A 28 -5.72 -30.02 -22.31
C ALA A 28 -5.62 -29.07 -23.52
N ALA A 29 -5.76 -27.76 -23.30
CA ALA A 29 -5.61 -26.75 -24.35
C ALA A 29 -4.18 -26.69 -24.91
N VAL A 30 -3.16 -26.79 -24.04
CA VAL A 30 -1.76 -26.85 -24.46
C VAL A 30 -1.49 -28.12 -25.27
N ILE A 31 -2.01 -29.27 -24.85
CA ILE A 31 -1.86 -30.54 -25.60
C ILE A 31 -2.53 -30.44 -26.96
N ALA A 32 -3.74 -29.87 -27.04
CA ALA A 32 -4.43 -29.66 -28.31
C ALA A 32 -3.64 -28.72 -29.25
N LEU A 33 -3.03 -27.66 -28.72
CA LEU A 33 -2.22 -26.71 -29.48
C LEU A 33 -0.93 -27.36 -29.99
N VAL A 34 -0.27 -28.19 -29.16
CA VAL A 34 0.91 -28.96 -29.56
C VAL A 34 0.56 -29.98 -30.65
N TYR A 35 -0.58 -30.66 -30.51
CA TYR A 35 -1.06 -31.59 -31.53
C TYR A 35 -1.35 -30.87 -32.85
N TRP A 36 -1.98 -29.68 -32.79
CA TRP A 36 -2.25 -28.84 -33.95
C TRP A 36 -0.95 -28.43 -34.67
N LEU A 37 0.05 -27.95 -33.92
CA LEU A 37 1.37 -27.60 -34.47
C LEU A 37 2.13 -28.80 -35.07
N MET A 38 1.93 -30.00 -34.52
CA MET A 38 2.55 -31.21 -35.04
C MET A 38 1.81 -31.77 -36.27
N SER A 39 0.50 -31.53 -36.38
CA SER A 39 -0.29 -31.89 -37.56
C SER A 39 -0.07 -30.98 -38.77
N ASP A 40 0.45 -29.75 -38.56
CA ASP A 40 0.80 -28.81 -39.64
C ASP A 40 2.18 -29.09 -40.29
N GLN A 41 2.95 -30.06 -39.81
CA GLN A 41 4.28 -30.39 -40.37
C GLN A 41 4.26 -31.50 -41.44
N GLY A 42 3.14 -31.67 -42.15
CA GLY A 42 2.96 -32.64 -43.23
C GLY A 42 2.72 -31.99 -44.60
N GLY A 43 3.80 -31.57 -45.28
CA GLY A 43 3.85 -31.51 -46.75
C GLY A 43 4.26 -30.19 -47.39
N GLY A 44 5.33 -30.23 -48.21
CA GLY A 44 5.46 -29.36 -49.39
C GLY A 44 6.66 -28.41 -49.42
N ASP A 45 7.86 -28.95 -49.67
CA ASP A 45 8.80 -28.65 -50.79
C ASP A 45 8.60 -27.28 -51.51
N GLY A 46 9.59 -26.46 -51.84
CA GLY A 46 11.04 -26.58 -51.95
C GLY A 46 11.51 -25.40 -52.81
N GLY A 47 12.75 -24.92 -52.65
CA GLY A 47 13.26 -23.82 -53.47
C GLY A 47 14.49 -23.11 -52.91
N SER A 48 15.62 -23.82 -52.92
CA SER A 48 16.92 -23.35 -52.45
C SER A 48 17.61 -22.36 -53.40
N ALA A 49 18.38 -21.48 -52.76
CA ALA A 49 19.78 -21.14 -53.03
C ALA A 49 20.18 -20.11 -54.12
N GLY A 50 21.09 -19.24 -53.68
CA GLY A 50 22.13 -18.58 -54.48
C GLY A 50 22.00 -17.05 -54.46
N LYS A 51 23.03 -16.23 -54.23
CA LYS A 51 24.46 -16.45 -54.05
C LYS A 51 25.07 -15.14 -53.53
N ALA A 52 26.21 -15.28 -52.86
CA ALA A 52 26.99 -14.25 -52.21
C ALA A 52 27.65 -13.20 -53.15
N ALA A 53 28.02 -12.10 -52.49
CA ALA A 53 29.21 -11.26 -52.70
C ALA A 53 29.26 -10.27 -53.88
N GLN A 54 29.37 -8.98 -53.52
CA GLN A 54 30.17 -8.01 -54.26
C GLN A 54 31.12 -7.32 -53.27
N ALA A 55 32.40 -7.33 -53.59
CA ALA A 55 33.50 -6.77 -52.81
C ALA A 55 33.67 -5.24 -53.00
N ALA A 56 34.36 -4.63 -52.03
CA ALA A 56 34.72 -3.20 -51.83
C ALA A 56 35.79 -2.67 -52.83
N PRO A 57 36.55 -1.56 -52.59
CA PRO A 57 36.42 -0.34 -51.75
C PRO A 57 36.76 0.99 -52.53
N SER A 58 36.61 2.19 -51.91
CA SER A 58 37.63 3.28 -51.81
C SER A 58 37.11 4.73 -51.57
N GLN A 59 37.50 5.27 -50.40
CA GLN A 59 38.07 6.61 -50.09
C GLN A 59 37.45 7.93 -50.64
N THR A 60 36.99 8.82 -49.74
CA THR A 60 37.57 10.18 -49.49
C THR A 60 36.83 10.90 -48.31
N PRO A 61 37.45 11.90 -47.64
CA PRO A 61 37.16 12.24 -46.24
C PRO A 61 36.46 13.60 -45.98
N VAL A 62 36.03 13.80 -44.71
CA VAL A 62 35.66 15.06 -44.01
C VAL A 62 34.23 15.57 -44.34
N GLN A 63 33.31 15.73 -43.37
CA GLN A 63 33.30 16.84 -42.42
C GLN A 63 32.82 16.49 -41.00
N ALA A 64 33.50 17.11 -40.03
CA ALA A 64 33.17 17.12 -38.62
C ALA A 64 31.87 17.90 -38.35
N ILE A 65 30.97 17.30 -37.58
CA ILE A 65 29.81 17.99 -36.99
C ILE A 65 30.21 18.49 -35.61
N THR A 66 30.43 19.80 -35.55
CA THR A 66 30.68 20.62 -34.37
C THR A 66 29.49 20.56 -33.40
N PRO A 67 29.70 20.39 -32.08
CA PRO A 67 28.67 20.61 -31.07
C PRO A 67 28.23 22.09 -31.06
N GLY A 68 26.92 22.30 -31.20
CA GLY A 68 26.27 23.61 -31.14
C GLY A 68 26.44 24.31 -29.80
N ALA A 69 26.54 25.64 -29.88
CA ALA A 69 26.86 26.57 -28.82
C ALA A 69 25.93 26.54 -27.59
N SER A 70 26.54 26.61 -26.41
CA SER A 70 25.90 26.96 -25.14
C SER A 70 25.41 28.42 -25.15
N PRO A 71 24.17 28.72 -24.72
CA PRO A 71 23.78 30.09 -24.43
C PRO A 71 24.42 30.56 -23.11
N SER A 72 25.40 31.45 -23.23
CA SER A 72 25.92 32.25 -22.12
C SER A 72 25.01 33.47 -21.92
N GLY A 73 24.22 33.44 -20.85
CA GLY A 73 23.45 34.60 -20.36
C GLY A 73 24.02 35.09 -19.02
N PRO A 74 24.16 36.41 -18.81
CA PRO A 74 24.90 36.95 -17.67
C PRO A 74 24.17 36.77 -16.33
N ALA A 75 24.96 36.37 -15.32
CA ALA A 75 24.57 36.31 -13.92
C ALA A 75 24.34 37.72 -13.36
N ASN A 76 23.12 37.99 -12.91
CA ASN A 76 22.77 39.22 -12.20
C ASN A 76 23.14 39.07 -10.71
N ASN A 77 24.42 39.26 -10.38
CA ASN A 77 24.88 39.41 -9.00
C ASN A 77 24.86 40.89 -8.62
N SER A 78 23.68 41.37 -8.21
CA SER A 78 23.55 42.68 -7.58
C SER A 78 23.92 42.57 -6.09
N ARG A 79 25.18 42.89 -5.78
CA ARG A 79 25.61 43.26 -4.42
C ARG A 79 26.27 44.64 -4.51
N PRO A 80 25.66 45.69 -3.95
CA PRO A 80 26.36 46.92 -3.65
C PRO A 80 26.60 47.01 -2.14
N GLY A 81 27.88 47.06 -1.75
CA GLY A 81 28.28 47.49 -0.43
C GLY A 81 28.34 49.01 -0.33
N SER A 82 27.90 49.54 0.80
CA SER A 82 28.30 50.82 1.42
C SER A 82 28.06 50.60 2.92
N GLY A 83 28.90 50.95 3.90
CA GLY A 83 29.97 51.93 3.98
C GLY A 83 29.65 52.90 5.12
N GLY A 84 30.36 52.81 6.26
CA GLY A 84 30.34 53.77 7.39
C GLY A 84 29.43 53.35 8.56
N SER A 85 29.90 53.10 9.79
CA SER A 85 30.64 53.93 10.78
C SER A 85 29.71 54.52 11.85
N GLY A 86 29.94 54.13 13.12
CA GLY A 86 29.92 55.05 14.26
C GLY A 86 28.69 55.09 15.18
N GLY A 87 28.96 54.94 16.49
CA GLY A 87 28.17 55.47 17.63
C GLY A 87 26.95 54.62 18.02
N GLY A 88 26.78 54.09 19.23
CA GLY A 88 27.20 54.58 20.54
C GLY A 88 26.14 55.53 21.10
N SER A 89 25.39 55.07 22.12
CA SER A 89 24.58 55.81 23.13
C SER A 89 23.24 55.08 23.39
N THR A 90 23.09 54.35 24.50
CA THR A 90 22.65 54.77 25.85
C THR A 90 21.16 55.08 26.00
N GLY A 91 20.56 54.53 27.06
CA GLY A 91 19.21 54.83 27.57
C GLY A 91 18.30 53.61 27.40
N GLY A 92 17.94 52.83 28.42
CA GLY A 92 17.62 53.22 29.79
C GLY A 92 16.10 53.30 29.92
N GLY A 93 15.48 52.40 30.68
CA GLY A 93 14.03 52.43 30.94
C GLY A 93 13.50 51.12 31.51
N ALA A 94 13.50 51.02 32.83
CA ALA A 94 12.90 49.95 33.62
C ALA A 94 11.40 50.18 33.85
N VAL A 95 10.62 49.09 33.92
CA VAL A 95 9.39 48.87 34.74
C VAL A 95 9.34 47.35 34.99
N SER A 96 9.51 46.80 36.19
CA SER A 96 8.78 46.84 37.48
C SER A 96 7.51 45.98 37.52
N GLY A 97 7.50 45.01 38.47
CA GLY A 97 6.36 44.26 39.02
C GLY A 97 5.89 43.04 38.21
N SER A 98 5.43 41.91 38.76
CA SER A 98 5.33 41.36 40.13
C SER A 98 4.55 40.04 40.04
N GLY A 99 4.86 39.05 40.90
CA GLY A 99 4.01 37.91 41.32
C GLY A 99 3.66 36.86 40.24
N GLY A 100 3.78 35.54 40.43
CA GLY A 100 3.64 34.73 41.64
C GLY A 100 2.16 34.46 41.93
N GLY A 101 1.66 33.27 41.55
CA GLY A 101 0.26 32.90 41.77
C GLY A 101 -0.17 31.57 41.10
N ASP A 102 0.30 30.47 41.68
CA ASP A 102 -0.43 29.28 42.13
C ASP A 102 -1.46 28.55 41.23
N VAL A 103 -1.15 27.27 41.05
CA VAL A 103 -2.05 26.15 40.70
C VAL A 103 -3.23 26.03 41.67
N SER A 104 -4.45 26.16 41.16
CA SER A 104 -5.66 25.83 41.90
C SER A 104 -6.03 24.36 41.71
N LEU A 105 -5.70 23.55 42.71
CA LEU A 105 -6.36 22.27 42.96
C LEU A 105 -7.72 22.53 43.62
N SER A 106 -8.78 21.93 43.06
CA SER A 106 -10.05 21.77 43.77
C SER A 106 -10.23 20.30 44.13
N THR A 107 -9.95 19.97 45.38
CA THR A 107 -10.32 18.72 46.06
C THR A 107 -11.40 19.00 47.10
N GLY A 108 -12.28 18.03 47.27
CA GLY A 108 -13.34 17.92 48.30
C GLY A 108 -14.56 17.29 47.65
N GLY A 109 -14.78 15.97 47.69
CA GLY A 109 -14.93 15.10 48.87
C GLY A 109 -16.40 15.18 49.32
N THR A 110 -17.20 14.14 49.58
CA THR A 110 -17.02 12.71 49.84
C THR A 110 -18.43 12.08 49.87
N SER A 111 -18.56 10.76 49.68
CA SER A 111 -19.41 9.81 50.45
C SER A 111 -20.32 8.86 49.68
N GLY A 112 -20.29 7.58 50.15
CA GLY A 112 -21.27 6.51 49.89
C GLY A 112 -21.05 5.78 48.58
N GLY A 113 -20.82 4.47 48.50
CA GLY A 113 -21.49 3.38 49.21
C GLY A 113 -22.00 2.43 48.12
N GLY A 114 -21.52 1.19 48.10
CA GLY A 114 -21.61 0.30 46.95
C GLY A 114 -22.99 -0.27 46.63
N ALA A 115 -23.10 -0.91 45.45
CA ALA A 115 -23.75 -2.20 45.24
C ALA A 115 -23.73 -2.56 43.74
N ASN A 116 -23.38 -3.82 43.47
CA ASN A 116 -23.65 -4.53 42.22
C ASN A 116 -25.12 -4.40 41.78
N PRO A 117 -25.39 -4.42 40.47
CA PRO A 117 -26.57 -5.09 39.94
C PRO A 117 -26.16 -6.44 39.35
N ALA A 118 -26.57 -7.51 40.02
CA ALA A 118 -26.72 -8.83 39.42
C ALA A 118 -27.90 -8.81 38.42
N PRO A 119 -27.90 -9.67 37.39
CA PRO A 119 -29.06 -9.85 36.52
C PRO A 119 -30.09 -10.78 37.17
N THR A 120 -31.29 -10.27 37.42
CA THR A 120 -32.54 -11.04 37.51
C THR A 120 -33.04 -11.27 36.08
N GLY A 121 -33.39 -12.45 35.58
CA GLY A 121 -34.07 -13.59 36.19
C GLY A 121 -35.30 -13.88 35.31
N GLY A 122 -35.53 -15.14 34.93
CA GLY A 122 -36.76 -15.55 34.27
C GLY A 122 -36.59 -16.61 33.19
N GLY A 123 -36.61 -17.88 33.58
CA GLY A 123 -36.82 -19.00 32.67
C GLY A 123 -38.31 -19.29 32.49
N ALA A 124 -38.67 -19.81 31.32
CA ALA A 124 -39.81 -20.71 31.15
C ALA A 124 -39.61 -21.60 29.91
N THR A 125 -39.96 -22.86 30.11
CA THR A 125 -39.94 -24.03 29.25
C THR A 125 -40.95 -24.00 28.09
N GLY A 126 -40.68 -24.74 27.03
CA GLY A 126 -41.73 -25.20 26.09
C GLY A 126 -41.17 -25.75 24.78
N GLY A 127 -41.19 -27.07 24.62
CA GLY A 127 -40.85 -27.75 23.37
C GLY A 127 -41.97 -27.69 22.32
N GLY A 128 -41.65 -28.07 21.09
CA GLY A 128 -42.65 -28.22 20.03
C GLY A 128 -42.02 -28.26 18.64
N ALA A 129 -42.43 -29.25 17.86
CA ALA A 129 -41.76 -29.74 16.66
C ALA A 129 -42.19 -29.05 15.35
N ALA A 130 -41.45 -29.44 14.30
CA ALA A 130 -41.89 -29.72 12.93
C ALA A 130 -41.86 -28.62 11.85
N ALA A 131 -41.21 -29.05 10.75
CA ALA A 131 -41.61 -28.92 9.34
C ALA A 131 -41.53 -27.54 8.63
N GLY A 132 -40.59 -27.49 7.68
CA GLY A 132 -40.89 -27.51 6.24
C GLY A 132 -41.63 -26.31 5.64
N GLY A 133 -41.03 -25.64 4.65
CA GLY A 133 -41.76 -24.69 3.81
C GLY A 133 -40.89 -23.82 2.92
N THR A 134 -40.46 -24.40 1.80
CA THR A 134 -40.33 -23.79 0.46
C THR A 134 -40.04 -22.29 0.33
N SER A 135 -38.87 -22.00 -0.24
CA SER A 135 -38.51 -20.76 -0.93
C SER A 135 -39.46 -20.45 -2.10
N GLY A 136 -40.27 -19.40 -1.95
CA GLY A 136 -40.98 -18.74 -3.03
C GLY A 136 -40.11 -17.68 -3.70
N ALA A 137 -40.09 -17.71 -5.03
CA ALA A 137 -39.47 -16.70 -5.87
C ALA A 137 -40.32 -15.42 -5.92
N GLY A 138 -39.65 -14.27 -6.04
CA GLY A 138 -40.27 -12.97 -6.33
C GLY A 138 -39.21 -11.97 -6.74
N GLY A 139 -39.05 -11.79 -8.04
CA GLY A 139 -38.24 -10.70 -8.60
C GLY A 139 -39.01 -9.38 -8.60
N ALA A 140 -38.28 -8.26 -8.55
CA ALA A 140 -38.24 -7.25 -9.60
C ALA A 140 -37.82 -5.86 -9.06
N THR A 141 -36.92 -5.24 -9.82
CA THR A 141 -36.81 -3.80 -10.11
C THR A 141 -36.56 -2.77 -9.01
N GLY A 142 -35.37 -2.15 -9.11
CA GLY A 142 -35.26 -0.73 -9.48
C GLY A 142 -35.42 0.30 -8.35
N GLY A 143 -34.29 0.81 -7.85
CA GLY A 143 -34.24 2.00 -7.00
C GLY A 143 -32.82 2.55 -6.88
N THR A 144 -32.53 3.58 -7.66
CA THR A 144 -31.35 4.43 -7.54
C THR A 144 -31.34 5.15 -6.19
N GLY A 145 -30.30 4.90 -5.40
CA GLY A 145 -30.03 5.60 -4.14
C GLY A 145 -28.56 5.46 -3.80
N GLY A 146 -27.78 6.50 -4.09
CA GLY A 146 -26.38 6.61 -3.73
C GLY A 146 -26.22 6.57 -2.22
N GLY A 147 -25.63 5.49 -1.74
CA GLY A 147 -25.20 5.28 -0.37
C GLY A 147 -24.12 4.22 -0.39
N ALA A 148 -22.89 4.61 -0.74
CA ALA A 148 -21.73 3.75 -0.62
C ALA A 148 -21.34 3.65 0.86
N GLY A 149 -22.21 2.99 1.65
CA GLY A 149 -21.83 2.37 2.91
C GLY A 149 -20.97 1.17 2.58
N GLY A 150 -19.77 1.13 3.16
CA GLY A 150 -18.70 0.21 2.84
C GLY A 150 -19.15 -1.26 2.79
N THR A 151 -19.08 -1.84 1.60
CA THR A 151 -18.75 -3.24 1.46
C THR A 151 -17.24 -3.32 1.32
N GLY A 152 -16.60 -4.11 2.19
CA GLY A 152 -15.15 -4.36 2.19
C GLY A 152 -14.68 -5.16 0.98
N GLY A 153 -14.95 -4.66 -0.23
CA GLY A 153 -14.35 -5.12 -1.47
C GLY A 153 -13.07 -4.33 -1.74
N THR A 154 -12.05 -5.01 -2.24
CA THR A 154 -10.84 -4.36 -2.76
C THR A 154 -11.26 -3.31 -3.80
N PRO A 155 -10.75 -2.06 -3.73
CA PRO A 155 -11.11 -1.04 -4.70
C PRO A 155 -10.74 -1.50 -6.12
N PRO A 156 -11.51 -1.12 -7.14
CA PRO A 156 -11.13 -1.40 -8.52
C PRO A 156 -9.79 -0.73 -8.83
N VAL A 157 -8.84 -1.54 -9.30
CA VAL A 157 -7.48 -1.10 -9.67
C VAL A 157 -7.36 -0.99 -11.18
N ASN A 158 -6.63 0.01 -11.67
CA ASN A 158 -6.24 0.14 -13.09
C ASN A 158 -7.41 0.10 -14.11
N THR A 159 -8.61 0.54 -13.73
CA THR A 159 -9.72 0.66 -14.70
C THR A 159 -9.57 1.92 -15.56
N SER A 160 -10.26 1.96 -16.70
CA SER A 160 -10.30 3.13 -17.59
C SER A 160 -10.71 4.41 -16.86
N GLU A 161 -11.68 4.29 -15.95
CA GLU A 161 -12.21 5.40 -15.17
C GLU A 161 -11.17 5.92 -14.19
N VAL A 162 -10.46 5.01 -13.49
CA VAL A 162 -9.37 5.39 -12.59
C VAL A 162 -8.24 6.04 -13.38
N MET A 163 -7.89 5.54 -14.57
CA MET A 163 -6.80 6.09 -15.38
C MET A 163 -7.08 7.50 -15.92
N ALA A 164 -8.36 7.83 -16.14
CA ALA A 164 -8.79 9.16 -16.59
C ALA A 164 -8.70 10.23 -15.49
N LEU A 165 -8.58 9.84 -14.21
CA LEU A 165 -8.47 10.79 -13.11
C LEU A 165 -7.09 11.46 -13.04
N PRO A 166 -7.03 12.72 -12.56
CA PRO A 166 -5.76 13.37 -12.27
C PRO A 166 -5.03 12.67 -11.12
N VAL A 167 -3.70 12.70 -11.15
CA VAL A 167 -2.87 12.20 -10.04
C VAL A 167 -3.03 13.14 -8.84
N CYS A 168 -3.28 12.57 -7.66
CA CYS A 168 -3.46 13.36 -6.44
C CYS A 168 -2.24 14.25 -6.13
N VAL A 169 -2.50 15.46 -5.64
CA VAL A 169 -1.44 16.42 -5.25
C VAL A 169 -0.96 16.11 -3.84
N SER A 170 0.35 16.10 -3.63
CA SER A 170 0.97 15.78 -2.34
C SER A 170 0.47 16.67 -1.19
N SER A 171 0.20 17.94 -1.45
CA SER A 171 -0.33 18.89 -0.45
C SER A 171 -1.77 18.64 -0.03
N GLN A 172 -2.52 17.85 -0.80
CA GLN A 172 -3.93 17.51 -0.55
C GLN A 172 -4.10 16.06 -0.06
N VAL A 173 -3.02 15.28 -0.06
CA VAL A 173 -3.03 13.88 0.39
C VAL A 173 -2.37 13.80 1.76
N THR A 174 -3.09 13.23 2.72
CA THR A 174 -2.55 12.88 4.03
C THR A 174 -2.50 11.37 4.16
N LEU A 175 -1.36 10.85 4.62
CA LEU A 175 -1.23 9.45 4.99
C LEU A 175 -1.35 9.31 6.49
N GLU A 176 -2.05 8.28 6.92
CA GLU A 176 -2.11 7.85 8.31
C GLU A 176 -1.74 6.38 8.39
N LEU A 177 -0.88 6.03 9.35
CA LEU A 177 -0.45 4.66 9.58
C LEU A 177 -0.71 4.27 11.02
N ALA A 178 -1.56 3.28 11.22
CA ALA A 178 -1.95 2.81 12.54
C ALA A 178 -1.72 1.30 12.68
N GLY A 179 -1.08 0.87 13.77
CA GLY A 179 -1.11 -0.53 14.17
C GLY A 179 -2.51 -0.91 14.68
N ALA A 180 -3.00 -2.09 14.31
CA ALA A 180 -4.21 -2.64 14.92
C ALA A 180 -4.06 -2.82 16.44
N GLN A 181 -2.81 -2.95 16.92
CA GLN A 181 -2.45 -2.98 18.32
C GLN A 181 -1.12 -2.23 18.51
N ASN A 182 -0.90 -1.69 19.71
CA ASN A 182 0.38 -1.07 20.07
C ASN A 182 1.46 -2.10 20.44
N ALA A 183 1.04 -3.30 20.84
CA ALA A 183 1.91 -4.39 21.24
C ALA A 183 1.38 -5.72 20.70
N TYR A 184 2.29 -6.61 20.28
CA TYR A 184 1.95 -7.90 19.68
C TYR A 184 2.64 -9.03 20.43
N GLN A 185 1.88 -10.05 20.84
CA GLN A 185 2.38 -11.21 21.59
C GLN A 185 3.34 -12.05 20.74
N PRO A 186 4.12 -12.96 21.33
CA PRO A 186 4.94 -13.88 20.55
C PRO A 186 4.10 -14.60 19.49
N LYS A 187 4.62 -14.65 18.25
CA LYS A 187 3.96 -15.22 17.06
C LYS A 187 2.79 -14.39 16.46
N ASP A 188 2.32 -13.35 17.12
CA ASP A 188 1.33 -12.44 16.52
C ASP A 188 1.93 -11.71 15.33
N LYS A 189 1.25 -11.70 14.20
CA LYS A 189 1.68 -10.96 13.02
C LYS A 189 1.21 -9.50 13.13
N PRO A 190 2.11 -8.50 13.16
CA PRO A 190 1.71 -7.11 13.18
C PRO A 190 0.82 -6.76 12.00
N LYS A 191 -0.36 -6.21 12.31
CA LYS A 191 -1.32 -5.71 11.32
C LYS A 191 -1.34 -4.19 11.36
N LEU A 192 -1.08 -3.57 10.23
CA LEU A 192 -0.98 -2.12 10.07
C LEU A 192 -2.06 -1.67 9.09
N ALA A 193 -2.81 -0.64 9.43
CA ALA A 193 -3.75 0.02 8.54
C ALA A 193 -3.08 1.29 8.00
N LEU A 194 -2.91 1.37 6.68
CA LEU A 194 -2.49 2.56 5.96
C LEU A 194 -3.73 3.22 5.38
N THR A 195 -4.06 4.42 5.85
CA THR A 195 -5.17 5.22 5.35
C THR A 195 -4.63 6.37 4.50
N VAL A 196 -5.13 6.44 3.27
CA VAL A 196 -4.85 7.53 2.33
C VAL A 196 -6.07 8.43 2.31
N HIS A 197 -5.92 9.67 2.79
CA HIS A 197 -7.00 10.66 2.82
C HIS A 197 -6.76 11.73 1.74
N ASN A 198 -7.79 11.97 0.93
CA ASN A 198 -7.82 13.05 -0.05
C ASN A 198 -8.65 14.22 0.50
N ALA A 199 -7.98 15.31 0.86
CA ALA A 199 -8.62 16.53 1.33
C ALA A 199 -9.13 17.45 0.20
N SER A 200 -8.93 17.06 -1.06
CA SER A 200 -9.43 17.84 -2.18
C SER A 200 -10.92 17.57 -2.46
N GLY A 201 -11.58 18.56 -3.06
CA GLY A 201 -12.97 18.44 -3.53
C GLY A 201 -13.15 17.63 -4.82
N ALA A 202 -12.09 17.02 -5.36
CA ALA A 202 -12.13 16.26 -6.60
C ALA A 202 -11.63 14.82 -6.40
N ASN A 203 -12.16 13.88 -7.18
CA ASN A 203 -11.62 12.54 -7.24
C ASN A 203 -10.24 12.58 -7.90
N CYS A 204 -9.28 11.85 -7.34
CA CYS A 204 -7.94 11.74 -7.89
C CYS A 204 -7.45 10.29 -7.77
N ARG A 205 -6.35 9.97 -8.44
CA ARG A 205 -5.74 8.64 -8.38
C ARG A 205 -4.38 8.66 -7.69
N VAL A 206 -4.07 7.59 -6.99
CA VAL A 206 -2.75 7.31 -6.40
C VAL A 206 -2.27 5.92 -6.82
N ASP A 207 -0.96 5.74 -6.91
CA ASP A 207 -0.35 4.43 -7.17
C ASP A 207 -0.03 3.73 -5.85
N LEU A 208 -0.80 2.71 -5.49
CA LEU A 208 -0.55 1.83 -4.34
C LEU A 208 0.20 0.56 -4.75
N GLY A 209 0.80 0.55 -5.94
CA GLY A 209 1.74 -0.49 -6.34
C GLY A 209 2.92 -0.57 -5.36
N ARG A 210 3.53 -1.75 -5.24
CA ARG A 210 4.63 -1.98 -4.29
C ARG A 210 5.92 -1.22 -4.60
N THR A 211 6.00 -0.62 -5.79
CA THR A 211 7.10 0.24 -6.23
C THR A 211 6.88 1.70 -5.84
N ALA A 212 5.62 2.16 -5.80
CA ALA A 212 5.26 3.53 -5.45
C ALA A 212 4.91 3.69 -3.97
N SER A 213 4.34 2.66 -3.36
CA SER A 213 4.00 2.58 -1.94
C SER A 213 4.92 1.58 -1.21
N ALA A 214 5.72 2.09 -0.29
CA ALA A 214 6.67 1.29 0.48
C ALA A 214 6.39 1.43 1.98
N ILE A 215 6.33 0.30 2.68
CA ILE A 215 6.31 0.24 4.14
C ILE A 215 7.65 -0.31 4.59
N THR A 216 8.34 0.40 5.49
CA THR A 216 9.62 0.01 6.05
C THR A 216 9.51 -0.13 7.56
N VAL A 217 10.05 -1.22 8.10
CA VAL A 217 10.09 -1.52 9.52
C VAL A 217 11.53 -1.45 10.01
N THR A 218 11.78 -0.56 10.97
CA THR A 218 13.10 -0.30 11.55
C THR A 218 13.02 -0.54 13.04
N ALA A 219 13.96 -1.29 13.60
CA ALA A 219 14.08 -1.45 15.04
C ALA A 219 14.54 -0.14 15.68
N SER A 220 14.22 0.05 16.96
CA SER A 220 14.57 1.26 17.73
C SER A 220 16.08 1.54 17.82
N ASN A 221 16.94 0.53 17.60
CA ASN A 221 18.39 0.69 17.50
C ASN A 221 18.87 1.21 16.13
N GLY A 222 17.96 1.46 15.18
CA GLY A 222 18.27 1.91 13.83
C GLY A 222 18.39 0.79 12.79
N ASP A 223 18.32 -0.48 13.20
CA ASP A 223 18.44 -1.59 12.27
C ASP A 223 17.19 -1.71 11.40
N ARG A 224 17.34 -1.57 10.08
CA ARG A 224 16.26 -1.84 9.13
C ARG A 224 16.02 -3.35 9.05
N ILE A 225 14.84 -3.78 9.49
CA ILE A 225 14.48 -5.20 9.58
C ILE A 225 13.77 -5.67 8.32
N TRP A 226 12.85 -4.87 7.78
CA TRP A 226 12.03 -5.29 6.66
C TRP A 226 11.50 -4.11 5.84
N SER A 227 11.17 -4.34 4.56
CA SER A 227 10.39 -3.42 3.74
C SER A 227 9.55 -4.14 2.68
N SER A 228 8.37 -3.59 2.36
CA SER A 228 7.51 -4.09 1.29
C SER A 228 8.12 -3.92 -0.10
N GLY A 229 9.06 -2.97 -0.26
CA GLY A 229 9.73 -2.69 -1.53
C GLY A 229 10.94 -3.58 -1.82
N ASP A 230 11.37 -4.43 -0.88
CA ASP A 230 12.60 -5.22 -1.03
C ASP A 230 12.48 -6.36 -2.05
N CYS A 231 11.31 -7.00 -2.12
CA CYS A 231 11.05 -8.09 -3.05
C CYS A 231 9.58 -8.12 -3.52
N PRO A 232 9.10 -7.08 -4.24
CA PRO A 232 7.77 -7.09 -4.81
C PRO A 232 7.65 -8.19 -5.87
N GLN A 233 6.65 -9.06 -5.72
CA GLN A 233 6.31 -10.09 -6.72
C GLN A 233 5.68 -9.43 -7.96
N ASP A 234 4.88 -8.39 -7.72
CA ASP A 234 4.22 -7.55 -8.69
C ASP A 234 4.87 -6.15 -8.68
N ARG A 235 5.61 -5.84 -9.75
CA ARG A 235 6.23 -4.51 -9.95
C ARG A 235 5.36 -3.55 -10.74
N GLY A 236 4.13 -3.96 -11.06
CA GLY A 236 3.18 -3.12 -11.76
C GLY A 236 2.66 -2.00 -10.86
N SER A 237 2.31 -0.87 -11.46
CA SER A 237 1.52 0.15 -10.79
C SER A 237 0.12 -0.39 -10.48
N SER A 238 -0.37 -0.06 -9.29
CA SER A 238 -1.73 -0.36 -8.85
C SER A 238 -2.42 0.95 -8.55
N TRP A 239 -2.94 1.57 -9.61
CA TRP A 239 -3.63 2.84 -9.47
C TRP A 239 -5.04 2.62 -8.95
N VAL A 240 -5.39 3.38 -7.92
CA VAL A 240 -6.70 3.38 -7.29
C VAL A 240 -7.24 4.80 -7.23
N GLN A 241 -8.56 4.92 -7.30
CA GLN A 241 -9.25 6.18 -7.06
C GLN A 241 -9.36 6.45 -5.56
N ILE A 242 -9.04 7.68 -5.15
CA ILE A 242 -9.40 8.23 -3.84
C ILE A 242 -10.53 9.24 -4.04
N PRO A 243 -11.72 9.02 -3.47
CA PRO A 243 -12.85 9.95 -3.61
C PRO A 243 -12.52 11.35 -3.08
N ALA A 244 -13.22 12.36 -3.59
CA ALA A 244 -13.20 13.72 -3.05
C ALA A 244 -13.59 13.71 -1.56
N ASN A 245 -12.81 14.37 -0.71
CA ASN A 245 -12.97 14.38 0.75
C ASN A 245 -13.11 12.97 1.36
N GLY A 246 -12.53 11.97 0.69
CA GLY A 246 -12.66 10.56 1.03
C GLY A 246 -11.33 9.95 1.46
N SER A 247 -11.42 8.72 1.95
CA SER A 247 -10.25 7.95 2.34
C SER A 247 -10.33 6.51 1.88
N LEU A 248 -9.17 5.93 1.56
CA LEU A 248 -9.00 4.51 1.32
C LEU A 248 -8.09 3.92 2.39
N THR A 249 -8.51 2.83 3.03
CA THR A 249 -7.69 2.13 4.03
C THR A 249 -7.26 0.78 3.50
N GLU A 250 -5.94 0.56 3.44
CA GLU A 250 -5.34 -0.73 3.16
C GLU A 250 -4.80 -1.36 4.43
N THR A 251 -5.02 -2.65 4.61
CA THR A 251 -4.43 -3.40 5.72
C THR A 251 -3.24 -4.21 5.23
N PHE A 252 -2.10 -3.98 5.86
CA PHE A 252 -0.87 -4.73 5.65
C PHE A 252 -0.60 -5.64 6.86
N THR A 253 -0.13 -6.86 6.60
CA THR A 253 0.29 -7.81 7.65
C THR A 253 1.75 -8.15 7.45
N TRP A 254 2.56 -7.95 8.49
CA TRP A 254 3.96 -8.32 8.50
C TRP A 254 4.17 -9.63 9.26
N ASP A 255 4.93 -10.54 8.67
CA ASP A 255 5.17 -11.87 9.24
C ASP A 255 6.35 -11.92 10.24
N ARG A 256 6.87 -10.75 10.67
CA ARG A 256 8.11 -10.62 11.46
C ARG A 256 9.36 -11.17 10.78
N VAL A 257 9.28 -11.42 9.47
CA VAL A 257 10.40 -11.91 8.66
C VAL A 257 11.23 -10.72 8.21
N ARG A 258 12.56 -10.90 8.20
CA ARG A 258 13.49 -9.91 7.67
C ARG A 258 13.47 -9.89 6.15
N SER A 259 13.74 -8.74 5.54
CA SER A 259 13.97 -8.65 4.10
C SER A 259 15.27 -7.93 3.78
N LYS A 260 15.77 -8.15 2.57
CA LYS A 260 16.91 -7.44 2.00
C LYS A 260 16.53 -6.93 0.62
N PRO A 261 17.06 -5.76 0.21
CA PRO A 261 16.83 -5.22 -1.13
C PRO A 261 17.17 -6.24 -2.23
N GLN A 262 16.53 -6.07 -3.39
CA GLN A 262 16.77 -6.90 -4.58
C GLN A 262 16.49 -8.40 -4.37
N CYS A 263 15.57 -8.74 -3.47
CA CYS A 263 15.27 -10.13 -3.11
C CYS A 263 16.50 -10.93 -2.61
N ALA A 264 17.52 -10.27 -2.06
CA ALA A 264 18.65 -10.97 -1.49
C ALA A 264 18.23 -11.83 -0.30
N THR A 265 18.96 -12.92 -0.05
CA THR A 265 18.67 -13.82 1.07
C THR A 265 18.79 -13.07 2.40
N ALA A 266 17.66 -12.95 3.10
CA ALA A 266 17.63 -12.34 4.43
C ALA A 266 18.09 -13.34 5.49
N ASP A 267 18.48 -12.80 6.65
CA ASP A 267 18.74 -13.61 7.84
C ASP A 267 17.46 -14.41 8.20
N PRO A 268 17.54 -15.75 8.36
CA PRO A 268 16.39 -16.56 8.74
C PRO A 268 15.86 -16.26 10.15
N ALA A 269 16.65 -15.58 10.99
CA ALA A 269 16.21 -15.20 12.32
C ALA A 269 15.04 -14.20 12.25
N PRO A 270 13.94 -14.46 12.98
CA PRO A 270 12.81 -13.54 13.04
C PRO A 270 13.21 -12.22 13.72
N ALA A 271 12.43 -11.17 13.47
CA ALA A 271 12.60 -9.89 14.13
C ALA A 271 12.55 -10.08 15.67
N PRO A 272 13.53 -9.57 16.43
CA PRO A 272 13.61 -9.74 17.88
C PRO A 272 12.46 -9.02 18.60
N ALA A 273 12.23 -9.35 19.88
CA ALA A 273 11.37 -8.53 20.71
C ALA A 273 11.93 -7.10 20.85
N GLY A 274 11.07 -6.10 21.00
CA GLY A 274 11.47 -4.70 21.15
C GLY A 274 10.53 -3.71 20.46
N ASN A 275 10.94 -2.44 20.43
CA ASN A 275 10.20 -1.36 19.81
C ASN A 275 10.64 -1.15 18.36
N TYR A 276 9.67 -0.89 17.49
CA TYR A 276 9.83 -0.72 16.07
C TYR A 276 9.17 0.57 15.59
N LEU A 277 9.87 1.29 14.72
CA LEU A 277 9.34 2.37 13.91
C LEU A 277 8.91 1.79 12.56
N VAL A 278 7.64 1.99 12.22
CA VAL A 278 7.10 1.66 10.91
C VAL A 278 6.89 2.97 10.16
N VAL A 279 7.42 3.05 8.95
CA VAL A 279 7.26 4.22 8.07
C VAL A 279 6.60 3.75 6.78
N ALA A 280 5.52 4.40 6.39
CA ALA A 280 4.90 4.25 5.09
C ALA A 280 5.25 5.46 4.23
N GLU A 281 5.67 5.22 3.00
CA GLU A 281 6.01 6.24 2.01
C GLU A 281 5.18 6.00 0.76
N LEU A 282 4.57 7.06 0.25
CA LEU A 282 3.82 7.07 -1.00
C LEU A 282 4.46 8.08 -1.95
N THR A 283 5.01 7.57 -3.04
CA THR A 283 5.59 8.36 -4.13
C THR A 283 4.60 8.44 -5.30
N GLY A 284 4.97 9.17 -6.36
CA GLY A 284 4.13 9.30 -7.54
C GLY A 284 2.95 10.26 -7.38
N LEU A 285 2.91 11.04 -6.29
CA LEU A 285 1.98 12.16 -6.13
C LEU A 285 2.47 13.37 -6.93
N SER A 286 1.53 14.17 -7.42
CA SER A 286 1.86 15.43 -8.08
C SER A 286 2.46 16.39 -7.04
N GLY A 287 3.70 16.83 -7.27
CA GLY A 287 4.38 17.76 -6.37
C GLY A 287 5.09 17.11 -5.17
N GLY A 288 5.34 15.80 -5.18
CA GLY A 288 6.26 15.17 -4.22
C GLY A 288 5.82 13.80 -3.72
N GLN A 289 6.04 13.57 -2.44
CA GLN A 289 5.70 12.32 -1.74
C GLN A 289 4.98 12.63 -0.44
N ALA A 290 4.23 11.64 0.06
CA ALA A 290 3.65 11.69 1.39
C ALA A 290 4.25 10.56 2.24
N SER A 291 4.36 10.78 3.55
CA SER A 291 4.84 9.77 4.47
C SER A 291 4.03 9.75 5.76
N ALA A 292 3.84 8.57 6.33
CA ALA A 292 3.26 8.38 7.65
C ALA A 292 4.17 7.48 8.49
N ARG A 293 4.11 7.64 9.81
CA ARG A 293 4.89 6.83 10.74
C ARG A 293 4.02 6.33 11.89
N SER A 294 4.36 5.15 12.38
CA SER A 294 3.72 4.50 13.51
C SER A 294 4.76 3.76 14.34
N SER A 295 4.47 3.52 15.61
CA SER A 295 5.33 2.71 16.48
C SER A 295 4.59 1.47 16.96
N ILE A 296 5.25 0.32 16.93
CA ILE A 296 4.71 -0.94 17.46
C ILE A 296 5.74 -1.60 18.36
N ARG A 297 5.28 -2.42 19.30
CA ARG A 297 6.14 -3.24 20.16
C ARG A 297 5.91 -4.73 19.90
N LEU A 298 6.99 -5.49 19.79
CA LEU A 298 6.95 -6.94 19.78
C LEU A 298 7.34 -7.45 21.15
N GLU A 299 6.46 -8.21 21.78
CA GLU A 299 6.73 -8.86 23.07
C GLU A 299 7.57 -10.13 22.87
N ASN A 300 8.25 -10.53 23.94
CA ASN A 300 9.09 -11.72 24.02
C ASN A 300 8.32 -12.98 24.39
#